data_AF-A0A1U6HZS6-F1
#
_entry.id   AF-A0A1U6HZS6-F1
#
_cell.length_a   1.000
_cell.length_b   1.000
_cell.length_c   1.000
_cell.angle_alpha   90.00
_cell.angle_beta   90.00
_cell.angle_gamma   90.00
#
_symmetry.space_group_name_H-M   'P 1'
#
loop_
_entity.id
_entity.type
_entity.pdbx_description
1 polymer ?
#
loop_
_entity_poly.entity_id
_entity_poly.type
_entity_poly.pdbx_seq_one_letter_code
_entity_poly.pdbx_strand_id
1 'polypeptide(L)'
;MKRILAAAAVASLAGLAACSTAAPAPGGSTSSSAPGTTTSAAPQVPSSGTSDAAAGAQASGAKAACELFKSLYADLQAAGNDANAFEDVYRDAADAEDTVSGNLSGLFASIGVLALDYSSEVETGEPVDQASKDLVRDAVFANSGTCTAAGVTLRL
;
A
#
# COMPACT_ATOMS: atom_id res chain seq x y z
N MET A 1 45.37 0.28 10.37
CA MET A 1 45.62 -0.08 8.96
C MET A 1 45.54 -1.59 8.76
N LYS A 2 44.43 -2.09 8.20
CA LYS A 2 44.41 -3.25 7.30
C LYS A 2 43.02 -3.34 6.66
N ARG A 3 42.95 -2.93 5.40
CA ARG A 3 41.80 -3.10 4.51
C ARG A 3 41.88 -4.50 3.93
N ILE A 4 40.78 -5.23 3.93
CA ILE A 4 40.62 -6.43 3.10
C ILE A 4 39.47 -6.12 2.14
N LEU A 5 39.81 -6.13 0.85
CA LEU A 5 38.95 -5.93 -0.30
C LEU A 5 38.56 -7.28 -0.90
N ALA A 6 37.57 -7.23 -1.81
CA ALA A 6 37.20 -8.19 -2.86
C ALA A 6 36.04 -9.15 -2.50
N ALA A 7 35.09 -9.50 -3.38
CA ALA A 7 34.76 -9.08 -4.75
C ALA A 7 33.37 -9.69 -5.11
N ALA A 8 32.77 -9.15 -6.16
CA ALA A 8 31.41 -9.37 -6.66
C ALA A 8 31.13 -10.75 -7.33
N ALA A 9 29.83 -11.12 -7.43
CA ALA A 9 29.23 -11.84 -8.57
C ALA A 9 27.68 -11.71 -8.54
N VAL A 10 27.07 -10.80 -9.32
CA VAL A 10 26.29 -10.99 -10.57
C VAL A 10 25.00 -11.84 -10.48
N ALA A 11 23.87 -11.11 -10.58
CA ALA A 11 22.63 -11.30 -11.33
C ALA A 11 21.97 -12.69 -11.49
N SER A 12 20.66 -12.72 -11.23
CA SER A 12 19.68 -13.48 -12.02
C SER A 12 18.32 -12.79 -12.02
N LEU A 13 18.02 -12.08 -13.12
CA LEU A 13 16.68 -11.66 -13.51
C LEU A 13 16.01 -12.80 -14.29
N ALA A 14 14.89 -13.32 -13.79
CA ALA A 14 13.88 -14.07 -14.56
C ALA A 14 12.65 -14.25 -13.65
N GLY A 15 11.40 -13.93 -14.03
CA GLY A 15 10.90 -13.47 -15.31
C GLY A 15 9.54 -12.81 -15.14
N LEU A 16 9.29 -11.86 -16.05
CA LEU A 16 7.97 -11.31 -16.34
C LEU A 16 7.19 -12.33 -17.18
N ALA A 17 6.15 -12.93 -16.61
CA ALA A 17 5.08 -13.55 -17.37
C ALA A 17 3.82 -12.69 -17.20
N ALA A 18 3.54 -11.93 -18.26
CA ALA A 18 2.36 -11.10 -18.41
C ALA A 18 1.09 -11.96 -18.46
N CYS A 19 0.18 -11.80 -17.51
CA CYS A 19 -1.20 -12.25 -17.68
C CYS A 19 -1.89 -11.30 -18.67
N SER A 20 -2.14 -11.84 -19.86
CA SER A 20 -2.86 -11.21 -20.96
C SER A 20 -4.25 -10.74 -20.52
N THR A 21 -4.51 -9.44 -20.62
CA THR A 21 -5.87 -8.88 -20.56
C THR A 21 -6.51 -9.04 -21.94
N ALA A 22 -7.55 -9.87 -22.00
CA ALA A 22 -8.38 -10.01 -23.19
C ALA A 22 -9.10 -8.68 -23.49
N ALA A 23 -8.85 -8.13 -24.67
CA ALA A 23 -9.59 -7.00 -25.21
C ALA A 23 -11.01 -7.45 -25.64
N PRO A 24 -12.09 -6.72 -25.28
CA PRO A 24 -13.37 -6.89 -25.95
C PRO A 24 -13.30 -6.20 -27.32
N ALA A 25 -13.80 -6.89 -28.35
CA ALA A 25 -13.89 -6.36 -29.70
C ALA A 25 -14.83 -5.14 -29.79
N PRO A 26 -14.52 -4.13 -30.62
CA PRO A 26 -15.42 -3.02 -30.89
C PRO A 26 -16.59 -3.45 -31.79
N GLY A 27 -17.74 -2.83 -31.53
CA GLY A 27 -19.04 -3.19 -32.07
C GLY A 27 -19.17 -3.15 -33.59
N GLY A 28 -20.07 -4.01 -34.07
CA GLY A 28 -20.58 -4.02 -35.44
C GLY A 28 -22.10 -4.05 -35.44
N SER A 29 -22.68 -2.96 -35.95
CA SER A 29 -23.86 -2.87 -36.82
C SER A 29 -25.23 -3.37 -36.34
N THR A 30 -26.09 -2.37 -36.10
CA THR A 30 -27.48 -2.23 -36.53
C THR A 30 -28.12 -3.38 -37.34
N SER A 31 -29.28 -3.86 -36.88
CA SER A 31 -30.46 -4.05 -37.74
C SER A 31 -31.76 -4.14 -36.93
N SER A 32 -32.82 -3.79 -37.62
CA SER A 32 -34.11 -3.29 -37.18
C SER A 32 -35.20 -4.39 -37.08
N SER A 33 -36.29 -4.04 -36.39
CA SER A 33 -37.70 -4.50 -36.55
C SER A 33 -38.22 -5.72 -35.75
N ALA A 34 -39.07 -5.43 -34.75
CA ALA A 34 -40.53 -5.73 -34.70
C ALA A 34 -41.02 -6.13 -33.28
N PRO A 35 -42.26 -5.75 -32.88
CA PRO A 35 -42.76 -5.89 -31.51
C PRO A 35 -43.47 -7.22 -31.27
N GLY A 36 -43.24 -7.82 -30.11
CA GLY A 36 -43.95 -9.02 -29.65
C GLY A 36 -44.29 -8.91 -28.18
N THR A 37 -45.58 -8.74 -27.88
CA THR A 37 -46.14 -8.76 -26.52
C THR A 37 -46.20 -10.20 -26.03
N THR A 38 -45.42 -10.56 -25.01
CA THR A 38 -45.70 -11.70 -24.14
C THR A 38 -45.23 -11.41 -22.71
N THR A 39 -46.18 -11.31 -21.79
CA THR A 39 -45.97 -11.44 -20.35
C THR A 39 -45.26 -12.77 -20.05
N SER A 40 -44.09 -12.73 -19.42
CA SER A 40 -43.49 -13.90 -18.79
C SER A 40 -42.57 -13.46 -17.64
N ALA A 41 -42.65 -14.19 -16.55
CA ALA A 41 -42.14 -13.86 -15.22
C ALA A 41 -40.63 -13.60 -15.18
N ALA A 42 -40.23 -12.73 -14.25
CA ALA A 42 -38.84 -12.42 -13.91
C ALA A 42 -38.08 -13.68 -13.45
N PRO A 43 -36.87 -13.94 -13.98
CA PRO A 43 -35.83 -14.60 -13.22
C PRO A 43 -35.15 -13.53 -12.38
N GLN A 44 -35.41 -13.54 -11.07
CA GLN A 44 -34.56 -12.83 -10.13
C GLN A 44 -33.17 -13.45 -10.22
N VAL A 45 -32.21 -12.67 -10.73
CA VAL A 45 -30.80 -13.00 -10.63
C VAL A 45 -30.48 -13.04 -9.12
N PRO A 46 -29.95 -14.15 -8.58
CA PRO A 46 -29.51 -14.12 -7.20
C PRO A 46 -28.38 -13.10 -7.10
N SER A 47 -28.64 -11.98 -6.41
CA SER A 47 -27.60 -11.09 -5.93
C SER A 47 -26.59 -11.94 -5.18
N SER A 48 -25.41 -12.11 -5.79
CA SER A 48 -24.31 -12.81 -5.17
C SER A 48 -23.85 -11.95 -4.00
N GLY A 49 -24.34 -12.27 -2.80
CA GLY A 49 -24.02 -11.63 -1.52
C GLY A 49 -22.59 -11.87 -1.04
N THR A 50 -21.63 -11.91 -1.96
CA THR A 50 -20.20 -12.09 -1.69
C THR A 50 -19.42 -10.77 -1.68
N SER A 51 -20.03 -9.66 -2.10
CA SER A 51 -19.35 -8.36 -2.19
C SER A 51 -19.21 -7.65 -0.84
N ASP A 52 -20.22 -7.73 0.03
CA ASP A 52 -20.18 -7.07 1.35
C ASP A 52 -19.22 -7.74 2.34
N ALA A 53 -19.10 -9.08 2.30
CA ALA A 53 -18.17 -9.80 3.18
C ALA A 53 -16.71 -9.56 2.80
N ALA A 54 -16.40 -9.50 1.49
CA ALA A 54 -15.07 -9.17 0.99
C ALA A 54 -14.72 -7.69 1.26
N ALA A 55 -15.66 -6.77 1.02
CA ALA A 55 -15.50 -5.36 1.35
C ALA A 55 -15.33 -5.12 2.86
N GLY A 56 -16.07 -5.85 3.69
CA GLY A 56 -15.94 -5.81 5.15
C GLY A 56 -14.60 -6.35 5.66
N ALA A 57 -14.10 -7.45 5.09
CA ALA A 57 -12.78 -7.99 5.40
C ALA A 57 -11.66 -7.04 4.97
N GLN A 58 -11.75 -6.46 3.77
CA GLN A 58 -10.81 -5.44 3.29
C GLN A 58 -10.84 -4.17 4.15
N ALA A 59 -12.04 -3.73 4.58
CA ALA A 59 -12.17 -2.60 5.50
C ALA A 59 -11.57 -2.90 6.88
N SER A 60 -11.72 -4.12 7.40
CA SER A 60 -11.08 -4.52 8.67
C SER A 60 -9.56 -4.58 8.58
N GLY A 61 -9.01 -5.06 7.46
CA GLY A 61 -7.56 -5.07 7.21
C GLY A 61 -7.00 -3.66 7.01
N ALA A 62 -7.70 -2.82 6.24
CA ALA A 62 -7.33 -1.43 6.05
C ALA A 62 -7.38 -0.64 7.37
N LYS A 63 -8.40 -0.87 8.21
CA LYS A 63 -8.49 -0.24 9.53
C LYS A 63 -7.27 -0.58 10.39
N ALA A 64 -6.93 -1.85 10.51
CA ALA A 64 -5.79 -2.31 11.30
C ALA A 64 -4.47 -1.71 10.77
N ALA A 65 -4.26 -1.73 9.44
CA ALA A 65 -3.07 -1.14 8.83
C ALA A 65 -2.97 0.38 9.08
N CYS A 66 -4.06 1.13 8.92
CA CYS A 66 -4.06 2.57 9.15
C CYS A 66 -3.88 2.93 10.64
N GLU A 67 -4.41 2.13 11.56
CA GLU A 67 -4.17 2.29 13.01
C GLU A 67 -2.71 1.98 13.37
N LEU A 68 -2.14 0.92 12.80
CA LEU A 68 -0.73 0.57 13.00
C LEU A 68 0.20 1.67 12.48
N PHE A 69 -0.03 2.20 11.28
CA PHE A 69 0.75 3.31 10.76
C PHE A 69 0.73 4.53 11.70
N LYS A 70 -0.43 4.84 12.31
CA LYS A 70 -0.51 5.94 13.29
C LYS A 70 0.31 5.67 14.54
N SER A 71 0.38 4.41 14.99
CA SER A 71 1.26 4.03 16.10
C SER A 71 2.71 4.25 15.71
N LEU A 72 3.14 3.68 14.58
CA LEU A 72 4.51 3.81 14.09
C LEU A 72 4.94 5.26 13.90
N TYR A 73 4.04 6.12 13.39
CA TYR A 73 4.34 7.55 13.24
C TYR A 73 4.40 8.30 14.58
N ALA A 74 3.69 7.83 15.61
CA ALA A 74 3.85 8.35 16.97
C ALA A 74 5.16 7.87 17.60
N ASP A 75 5.53 6.61 17.40
CA ASP A 75 6.78 6.02 17.89
C ASP A 75 8.00 6.68 17.23
N LEU A 76 7.92 6.93 15.92
CA LEU A 76 8.91 7.72 15.17
C LEU A 76 9.12 9.10 15.79
N GLN A 77 8.03 9.81 16.13
CA GLN A 77 8.13 11.13 16.77
C GLN A 77 8.65 11.06 18.21
N ALA A 78 8.39 9.96 18.91
CA ALA A 78 8.82 9.76 20.29
C ALA A 78 10.29 9.33 20.41
N ALA A 79 10.88 8.77 19.34
CA ALA A 79 12.26 8.25 19.32
C ALA A 79 13.33 9.31 19.62
N GLY A 80 13.09 10.58 19.30
CA GLY A 80 14.01 11.68 19.62
C GLY A 80 15.40 11.49 18.98
N ASN A 81 16.42 11.22 19.79
CA ASN A 81 17.80 10.99 19.33
C ASN A 81 18.25 9.52 19.55
N ASP A 82 17.30 8.58 19.65
CA ASP A 82 17.60 7.16 19.80
C ASP A 82 17.60 6.46 18.43
N ALA A 83 18.80 6.23 17.88
CA ALA A 83 18.96 5.51 16.62
C ALA A 83 18.31 4.11 16.64
N ASN A 84 18.36 3.40 17.78
CA ASN A 84 17.76 2.06 17.86
C ASN A 84 16.23 2.12 17.82
N ALA A 85 15.63 3.15 18.42
CA ALA A 85 14.18 3.34 18.35
C ALA A 85 13.72 3.62 16.91
N PHE A 86 14.51 4.36 16.11
CA PHE A 86 14.25 4.51 14.69
C PHE A 86 14.40 3.20 13.91
N GLU A 87 15.43 2.40 14.19
CA GLU A 87 15.60 1.06 13.59
C GLU A 87 14.45 0.10 13.96
N ASP A 88 13.91 0.20 15.17
CA ASP A 88 12.75 -0.60 15.59
C ASP A 88 11.49 -0.19 14.81
N VAL A 89 11.25 1.11 14.63
CA VAL A 89 10.16 1.61 13.76
C VAL A 89 10.33 1.12 12.31
N TYR A 90 11.56 1.10 11.79
CA TYR A 90 11.85 0.56 10.46
C TYR A 90 11.49 -0.93 10.36
N ARG A 91 11.88 -1.74 11.35
CA ARG A 91 11.58 -3.19 11.36
C ARG A 91 10.08 -3.44 11.45
N ASP A 92 9.39 -2.74 12.34
CA ASP A 92 7.94 -2.89 12.50
C ASP A 92 7.20 -2.42 11.23
N ALA A 93 7.70 -1.39 10.55
CA ALA A 93 7.18 -0.94 9.26
C ALA A 93 7.42 -1.99 8.16
N ALA A 94 8.60 -2.60 8.09
CA ALA A 94 8.91 -3.65 7.12
C ALA A 94 8.02 -4.90 7.33
N ASP A 95 7.86 -5.34 8.57
CA ASP A 95 6.96 -6.44 8.93
C ASP A 95 5.51 -6.11 8.54
N ALA A 96 5.06 -4.87 8.74
CA ALA A 96 3.73 -4.42 8.34
C ALA A 96 3.57 -4.38 6.81
N GLU A 97 4.59 -3.88 6.08
CA GLU A 97 4.62 -3.81 4.62
C GLU A 97 4.36 -5.18 3.98
N ASP A 98 5.03 -6.22 4.50
CA ASP A 98 4.91 -7.61 4.01
C ASP A 98 3.52 -8.23 4.21
N THR A 99 2.70 -7.65 5.09
CA THR A 99 1.35 -8.15 5.40
C THR A 99 0.23 -7.46 4.63
N VAL A 100 0.54 -6.36 3.94
CA VAL A 100 -0.42 -5.56 3.18
C VAL A 100 -0.08 -5.51 1.70
N SER A 101 -0.93 -4.87 0.90
CA SER A 101 -0.70 -4.72 -0.54
C SER A 101 -1.18 -3.37 -1.06
N GLY A 102 -0.75 -3.03 -2.27
CA GLY A 102 -1.13 -1.78 -2.94
C GLY A 102 -0.61 -0.55 -2.18
N ASN A 103 -1.43 0.50 -2.11
CA ASN A 103 -1.03 1.77 -1.50
C ASN A 103 -0.69 1.65 0.00
N LEU A 104 -1.25 0.66 0.71
CA LEU A 104 -0.94 0.44 2.13
C LEU A 104 0.49 -0.10 2.31
N SER A 105 1.00 -0.90 1.38
CA SER A 105 2.41 -1.32 1.42
C SER A 105 3.33 -0.10 1.22
N GLY A 106 3.01 0.76 0.25
CA GLY A 106 3.72 2.03 0.06
C GLY A 106 3.68 2.97 1.27
N LEU A 107 2.61 2.90 2.08
CA LEU A 107 2.51 3.66 3.33
C LEU A 107 3.57 3.22 4.36
N PHE A 108 3.71 1.90 4.57
CA PHE A 108 4.71 1.36 5.48
C PHE A 108 6.14 1.50 4.93
N ALA A 109 6.35 1.28 3.64
CA ALA A 109 7.64 1.51 2.99
C ALA A 109 8.12 2.96 3.21
N SER A 110 7.23 3.94 3.05
CA SER A 110 7.57 5.35 3.20
C SER A 110 8.03 5.73 4.61
N ILE A 111 7.35 5.22 5.65
CA ILE A 111 7.76 5.49 7.04
C ILE A 111 9.01 4.71 7.42
N GLY A 112 9.21 3.50 6.86
CA GLY A 112 10.45 2.74 7.02
C GLY A 112 11.67 3.51 6.49
N VAL A 113 11.56 4.11 5.29
CA VAL A 113 12.61 4.98 4.74
C VAL A 113 12.87 6.18 5.65
N LEU A 114 11.81 6.87 6.08
CA LEU A 114 11.97 8.03 6.97
C LEU A 114 12.63 7.66 8.30
N ALA A 115 12.32 6.49 8.86
CA ALA A 115 12.94 5.97 10.07
C ALA A 115 14.45 5.72 9.87
N LEU A 116 14.85 5.07 8.77
CA LEU A 116 16.26 4.87 8.45
C LEU A 116 17.03 6.19 8.28
N ASP A 117 16.40 7.21 7.68
CA ASP A 117 17.03 8.51 7.55
C ASP A 117 17.20 9.20 8.91
N TYR A 118 16.22 9.09 9.81
CA TYR A 118 16.37 9.61 11.17
C TYR A 118 17.44 8.86 11.97
N SER A 119 17.52 7.53 11.84
CA SER A 119 18.61 6.72 12.39
C SER A 119 19.97 7.23 11.88
N SER A 120 20.07 7.47 10.57
CA SER A 120 21.26 8.02 9.92
C SER A 120 21.58 9.44 10.39
N GLU A 121 20.58 10.31 10.62
CA GLU A 121 20.77 11.65 11.19
C GLU A 121 21.37 11.57 12.59
N VAL A 122 20.90 10.67 13.44
CA VAL A 122 21.46 10.47 14.79
C VAL A 122 22.93 10.02 14.72
N GLU A 123 23.28 9.14 13.78
CA GLU A 123 24.64 8.61 13.65
C GLU A 123 25.63 9.60 13.00
N THR A 124 25.18 10.34 11.99
CA THR A 124 26.05 11.18 11.14
C THR A 124 25.95 12.67 11.47
N GLY A 125 24.85 13.10 12.08
CA GLY A 125 24.49 14.50 12.26
C GLY A 125 24.01 15.21 10.97
N GLU A 126 23.87 14.49 9.85
CA GLU A 126 23.31 15.05 8.63
C GLU A 126 21.79 15.06 8.72
N PRO A 127 21.12 16.20 8.45
CA PRO A 127 19.67 16.30 8.63
C PRO A 127 18.92 15.42 7.63
N VAL A 128 17.82 14.83 8.07
CA VAL A 128 16.90 14.05 7.22
C VAL A 128 16.42 14.89 6.03
N ASP A 129 16.56 14.31 4.83
CA ASP A 129 16.18 14.94 3.57
C ASP A 129 14.68 15.25 3.51
N GLN A 130 14.34 16.34 2.84
CA GLN A 130 12.95 16.74 2.64
C GLN A 130 12.21 15.73 1.76
N ALA A 131 12.89 15.08 0.81
CA ALA A 131 12.26 14.08 -0.06
C ALA A 131 11.67 12.91 0.74
N SER A 132 12.32 12.48 1.82
CA SER A 132 11.86 11.39 2.68
C SER A 132 10.63 11.78 3.49
N LYS A 133 10.57 13.03 3.96
CA LYS A 133 9.38 13.60 4.61
C LYS A 133 8.22 13.73 3.62
N ASP A 134 8.52 14.13 2.39
CA ASP A 134 7.53 14.27 1.32
C ASP A 134 6.99 12.92 0.87
N LEU A 135 7.82 11.86 0.85
CA LEU A 135 7.38 10.48 0.60
C LEU A 135 6.30 10.03 1.58
N VAL A 136 6.51 10.27 2.89
CA VAL A 136 5.50 9.95 3.91
C VAL A 136 4.23 10.78 3.72
N ARG A 137 4.38 12.08 3.41
CA ARG A 137 3.23 12.94 3.08
C ARG A 137 2.41 12.38 1.93
N ASP A 138 3.06 12.08 0.81
CA ASP A 138 2.39 11.61 -0.40
C ASP A 138 1.72 10.25 -0.16
N ALA A 139 2.36 9.35 0.59
CA ALA A 139 1.78 8.08 0.96
C ALA A 139 0.55 8.24 1.88
N VAL A 140 0.59 9.15 2.85
CA VAL A 140 -0.59 9.49 3.69
C VAL A 140 -1.71 10.05 2.84
N PHE A 141 -1.42 10.95 1.90
CA PHE A 141 -2.44 11.49 0.99
C PHE A 141 -3.06 10.39 0.12
N ALA A 142 -2.24 9.51 -0.45
CA ALA A 142 -2.69 8.40 -1.29
C ALA A 142 -3.58 7.38 -0.54
N ASN A 143 -3.42 7.27 0.78
CA ASN A 143 -4.17 6.34 1.63
C ASN A 143 -5.29 7.01 2.45
N SER A 144 -5.37 8.34 2.46
CA SER A 144 -6.33 9.10 3.27
C SER A 144 -7.79 8.68 3.05
N GLY A 145 -8.19 8.44 1.80
CA GLY A 145 -9.52 7.96 1.45
C GLY A 145 -9.79 6.54 1.97
N THR A 146 -8.85 5.62 1.75
CA THR A 146 -8.92 4.23 2.24
C THR A 146 -9.04 4.18 3.76
N CYS A 147 -8.18 4.91 4.47
CA CYS A 147 -8.21 4.96 5.92
C CYS A 147 -9.48 5.62 6.45
N THR A 148 -9.94 6.73 5.84
CA THR A 148 -11.17 7.41 6.27
C THR A 148 -12.40 6.52 6.06
N ALA A 149 -12.48 5.79 4.95
CA ALA A 149 -13.54 4.81 4.70
C ALA A 149 -13.52 3.67 5.73
N ALA A 150 -12.34 3.30 6.23
CA ALA A 150 -12.15 2.34 7.32
C ALA A 150 -12.34 2.93 8.73
N GLY A 151 -12.71 4.21 8.84
CA GLY A 151 -12.95 4.90 10.11
C GLY A 151 -11.69 5.44 10.81
N VAL A 152 -10.56 5.52 10.10
CA VAL A 152 -9.27 5.99 10.62
C VAL A 152 -8.84 7.27 9.91
N THR A 153 -8.64 8.34 10.67
CA THR A 153 -8.04 9.56 10.14
C THR A 153 -6.53 9.55 10.34
N LEU A 154 -5.78 9.57 9.24
CA LEU A 154 -4.33 9.77 9.25
C LEU A 154 -4.01 11.25 9.46
N ARG A 155 -3.00 11.53 10.29
CA ARG A 155 -2.46 12.87 10.55
C ARG A 155 -0.94 12.77 10.64
N LEU A 156 -0.27 13.77 10.10
CA LEU A 156 1.18 13.96 10.18
C LEU A 156 1.51 15.12 11.10
#